data_AF-A0A3B4A5L7-F1
#
_entry.id   AF-A0A3B4A5L7-F1
#
_cell.length_a   1.000
_cell.length_b   1.000
_cell.length_c   1.000
_cell.angle_alpha   90.00
_cell.angle_beta   90.00
_cell.angle_gamma   90.00
#
_symmetry.space_group_name_H-M   'P 1'
#
loop_
_entity.id
_entity.type
_entity.pdbx_description
1 polymer ?
#
loop_
_entity_poly.entity_id
_entity_poly.type
_entity_poly.pdbx_seq_one_letter_code
_entity_poly.pdbx_strand_id
1 'polypeptide(L)'
;MLITFTPSGQILRQRILEFLLPLTGQYGTQLMASVAAVWSNRKSKKRPKNKVLPVASEPRLTIVDLVKSLNTLNTDTILHLAKEVVKKPHQIKGDQVCYYFFHSFIKLNHFYIVLFFFSEVSLKSVQLNLTPPGHFLLLGILNEIVNRHNLDNKRDARDLQEVTQRILEAVGAIAGSSLEQTSWLSRSLGVKVQPQVCQESVTQASTMVSSSAPSVYSVQALVLLAEILAPLLDMVYRSDEKEKAVPLISRLLYYVFPYLKNHSAYNIPSFEASAQLLSSLSGYAYTKRAWKKEVFDLFMDPLFFTMEASCALSWKSIIDHLLTHEKTMFKDLMSMQSSSMKLFASADQKPMLLKRQAFAMFSGEIDQYHLYLPLIQGRITSCYS
;
A
#
# COMPACT_ATOMS: atom_id res chain seq x y z
N MET A 1 -10.58 -29.58 -9.43
CA MET A 1 -11.32 -30.27 -10.51
C MET A 1 -10.67 -29.81 -11.81
N LEU A 2 -9.94 -30.72 -12.48
CA LEU A 2 -9.18 -30.44 -13.70
C LEU A 2 -10.12 -29.98 -14.81
N ILE A 3 -9.87 -28.82 -15.40
CA ILE A 3 -10.53 -28.42 -16.64
C ILE A 3 -9.89 -29.24 -17.76
N THR A 4 -10.53 -30.35 -18.11
CA THR A 4 -10.30 -31.07 -19.36
C THR A 4 -10.83 -30.20 -20.50
N PHE A 5 -9.94 -29.62 -21.31
CA PHE A 5 -10.33 -29.01 -22.59
C PHE A 5 -10.86 -30.12 -23.52
N THR A 6 -12.03 -29.92 -24.11
CA THR A 6 -12.56 -30.79 -25.17
C THR A 6 -11.65 -30.72 -26.42
N PRO A 7 -11.57 -31.78 -27.26
CA PRO A 7 -10.75 -31.79 -28.48
C PRO A 7 -11.02 -30.60 -29.42
N SER A 8 -12.27 -30.13 -29.45
CA SER A 8 -12.71 -28.92 -30.19
C SER A 8 -12.07 -27.62 -29.69
N GLY A 9 -11.80 -27.51 -28.39
CA GLY A 9 -11.20 -26.33 -27.78
C GLY A 9 -9.72 -26.16 -28.10
N GLN A 10 -8.98 -27.28 -28.21
CA GLN A 10 -7.57 -27.25 -28.61
C GLN A 10 -7.40 -26.84 -30.08
N ILE A 11 -8.24 -27.37 -30.97
CA ILE A 11 -8.24 -27.01 -32.40
C ILE A 11 -8.57 -25.52 -32.57
N LEU A 12 -9.61 -25.03 -31.87
CA LEU A 12 -9.98 -23.61 -31.92
C LEU A 12 -8.84 -22.71 -31.43
N ARG A 13 -8.19 -23.07 -30.32
CA ARG A 13 -7.02 -22.34 -29.81
C ARG A 13 -5.91 -22.26 -30.87
N GLN A 14 -5.61 -23.37 -31.53
CA GLN A 14 -4.57 -23.44 -32.54
C GLN A 14 -4.89 -22.57 -33.75
N ARG A 15 -6.14 -22.59 -34.24
CA ARG A 15 -6.60 -21.70 -35.32
C ARG A 15 -6.52 -20.22 -34.96
N ILE A 16 -6.85 -19.86 -33.71
CA ILE A 16 -6.69 -18.49 -33.23
C ILE A 16 -5.21 -18.09 -33.24
N LEU A 17 -4.31 -18.96 -32.78
CA LEU A 17 -2.87 -18.68 -32.79
C LEU A 17 -2.34 -18.50 -34.22
N GLU A 18 -2.71 -19.40 -35.15
CA GLU A 18 -2.35 -19.30 -36.58
C GLU A 18 -2.80 -17.97 -37.20
N PHE A 19 -3.99 -17.48 -36.82
CA PHE A 19 -4.51 -16.20 -37.30
C PHE A 19 -3.77 -15.00 -36.68
N LEU A 20 -3.45 -15.06 -35.40
CA LEU A 20 -2.80 -13.95 -34.68
C LEU A 20 -1.31 -13.84 -34.98
N LEU A 21 -0.63 -14.94 -35.32
CA LEU A 21 0.82 -14.99 -35.50
C LEU A 21 1.36 -13.97 -36.53
N PRO A 22 0.78 -13.83 -37.74
CA PRO A 22 1.28 -12.87 -38.73
C PRO A 22 1.12 -11.41 -38.27
N LEU A 23 0.15 -11.15 -37.39
CA LEU A 23 -0.15 -9.81 -36.88
C LEU A 23 0.86 -9.33 -35.84
N THR A 24 1.62 -10.24 -35.21
CA THR A 24 2.56 -9.88 -34.14
C THR A 24 3.72 -9.02 -34.63
N GLY A 25 4.08 -9.11 -35.92
CA GLY A 25 5.15 -8.33 -36.53
C GLY A 25 4.77 -6.87 -36.77
N GLN A 26 4.03 -6.60 -37.84
CA GLN A 26 3.69 -5.23 -38.25
C GLN A 26 2.62 -4.55 -37.36
N TYR A 27 1.73 -5.34 -36.75
CA TYR A 27 0.58 -4.83 -35.99
C TYR A 27 0.62 -5.20 -34.51
N GLY A 28 1.80 -5.54 -33.98
CA GLY A 28 1.96 -6.01 -32.60
C GLY A 28 1.35 -5.07 -31.57
N THR A 29 1.48 -3.75 -31.77
CA THR A 29 0.94 -2.75 -30.83
C THR A 29 -0.59 -2.75 -30.83
N GLN A 30 -1.22 -2.77 -32.01
CA GLN A 30 -2.68 -2.81 -32.19
C GLN A 30 -3.27 -4.15 -31.74
N LEU A 31 -2.53 -5.25 -31.94
CA LEU A 31 -2.90 -6.57 -31.45
C LEU A 31 -2.92 -6.58 -29.91
N MET A 32 -1.84 -6.14 -29.27
CA MET A 32 -1.73 -6.10 -27.81
C MET A 32 -2.77 -5.17 -27.17
N ALA A 33 -3.05 -4.03 -27.82
CA ALA A 33 -4.14 -3.14 -27.47
C ALA A 33 -5.51 -3.83 -27.49
N SER A 34 -5.79 -4.59 -28.56
CA SER A 34 -7.05 -5.31 -28.75
C SER A 34 -7.21 -6.45 -27.74
N VAL A 35 -6.13 -7.20 -27.49
CA VAL A 35 -6.10 -8.27 -26.48
C VAL A 35 -6.38 -7.70 -25.09
N ALA A 36 -5.77 -6.58 -24.74
CA ALA A 36 -6.05 -5.90 -23.49
C ALA A 36 -7.53 -5.50 -23.38
N ALA A 37 -8.11 -4.92 -24.43
CA ALA A 37 -9.53 -4.56 -24.48
C ALA A 37 -10.46 -5.77 -24.22
N VAL A 38 -10.18 -6.91 -24.88
CA VAL A 38 -10.93 -8.16 -24.68
C VAL A 38 -10.76 -8.69 -23.24
N TRP A 39 -9.55 -8.61 -22.67
CA TRP A 39 -9.29 -9.00 -21.29
C TRP A 39 -10.10 -8.18 -20.27
N SER A 40 -10.26 -6.88 -20.51
CA SER A 40 -11.11 -6.03 -19.66
C SER A 40 -12.58 -6.39 -19.77
N ASN A 41 -13.10 -6.63 -20.98
CA ASN A 41 -14.53 -6.90 -21.16
C ASN A 41 -14.97 -8.21 -20.47
N ARG A 42 -14.04 -9.11 -20.13
CA ARG A 42 -14.31 -10.33 -19.37
C ARG A 42 -14.24 -10.15 -17.84
N LYS A 43 -14.70 -9.02 -17.29
CA LYS A 43 -14.76 -8.81 -15.82
C LYS A 43 -15.67 -9.87 -15.17
N SER A 44 -15.22 -10.48 -14.08
CA SER A 44 -16.11 -11.25 -13.18
C SER A 44 -17.11 -10.31 -12.51
N LYS A 45 -18.38 -10.72 -12.41
CA LYS A 45 -19.44 -9.99 -11.68
C LYS A 45 -19.22 -9.98 -10.15
N LYS A 46 -18.34 -10.86 -9.62
CA LYS A 46 -18.00 -10.95 -8.20
C LYS A 46 -16.59 -10.40 -7.98
N ARG A 47 -16.48 -9.17 -7.48
CA ARG A 47 -15.22 -8.67 -6.90
C ARG A 47 -15.18 -9.08 -5.42
N PRO A 48 -14.08 -9.66 -4.91
CA PRO A 48 -13.91 -9.80 -3.48
C PRO A 48 -13.92 -8.40 -2.86
N LYS A 49 -14.74 -8.22 -1.81
CA LYS A 49 -14.75 -7.01 -1.00
C LYS A 49 -13.34 -6.86 -0.40
N ASN A 50 -12.76 -5.66 -0.45
CA ASN A 50 -11.51 -5.27 0.22
C ASN A 50 -10.17 -5.51 -0.52
N LYS A 51 -10.14 -5.84 -1.82
CA LYS A 51 -8.85 -5.89 -2.57
C LYS A 51 -8.67 -4.71 -3.51
N VAL A 52 -7.67 -3.87 -3.25
CA VAL A 52 -7.29 -2.73 -4.12
C VAL A 52 -6.78 -3.24 -5.47
N LEU A 53 -5.98 -4.32 -5.45
CA LEU A 53 -5.49 -4.96 -6.65
C LEU A 53 -6.56 -5.87 -7.27
N PRO A 54 -6.74 -5.85 -8.60
CA PRO A 54 -7.68 -6.74 -9.27
C PRO A 54 -7.22 -8.19 -9.16
N VAL A 55 -8.16 -9.09 -8.88
CA VAL A 55 -7.92 -10.52 -9.04
C VAL A 55 -8.32 -10.92 -10.46
N ALA A 56 -7.40 -11.50 -11.23
CA ALA A 56 -7.70 -12.01 -12.57
C ALA A 56 -8.60 -13.25 -12.44
N SER A 57 -9.76 -13.22 -13.09
CA SER A 57 -10.64 -14.38 -13.20
C SER A 57 -10.10 -15.41 -14.19
N GLU A 58 -10.58 -16.65 -14.13
CA GLU A 58 -10.14 -17.73 -15.01
C GLU A 58 -10.25 -17.42 -16.52
N PRO A 59 -11.30 -16.73 -17.03
CA PRO A 59 -11.36 -16.30 -18.43
C PRO A 59 -10.28 -15.28 -18.83
N ARG A 60 -9.80 -14.49 -17.86
CA ARG A 60 -8.74 -13.49 -18.05
C ARG A 60 -7.36 -14.14 -18.11
N LEU A 61 -7.13 -15.17 -17.30
CA LEU A 61 -5.91 -15.97 -17.36
C LEU A 61 -5.79 -16.73 -18.69
N THR A 62 -6.93 -17.19 -19.23
CA THR A 62 -6.97 -17.87 -20.55
C THR A 62 -6.46 -16.97 -21.69
N ILE A 63 -6.79 -15.67 -21.66
CA ILE A 63 -6.31 -14.71 -22.67
C ILE A 63 -4.80 -14.47 -22.52
N VAL A 64 -4.30 -14.41 -21.29
CA VAL A 64 -2.87 -14.28 -21.03
C VAL A 64 -2.11 -15.51 -21.54
N ASP A 65 -2.65 -16.71 -21.29
CA ASP A 65 -2.07 -17.97 -21.75
C ASP A 65 -2.06 -18.11 -23.29
N LEU A 66 -3.10 -17.58 -23.96
CA LEU A 66 -3.14 -17.48 -25.42
C LEU A 66 -1.99 -16.61 -25.95
N VAL A 67 -1.76 -15.44 -25.35
CA VAL A 67 -0.69 -14.52 -25.79
C VAL A 67 0.69 -15.12 -25.56
N LYS A 68 0.88 -15.83 -24.44
CA LYS A 68 2.11 -16.59 -24.17
C LYS A 68 2.40 -17.69 -25.19
N SER A 69 1.36 -18.19 -25.84
CA SER A 69 1.49 -19.25 -26.85
C SER A 69 1.84 -18.74 -28.24
N LEU A 70 1.92 -17.41 -28.43
CA LEU A 70 2.43 -16.80 -29.66
C LEU A 70 3.95 -16.91 -29.66
N ASN A 71 4.47 -17.97 -30.27
CA ASN A 71 5.90 -18.32 -30.33
C ASN A 71 6.80 -17.26 -30.99
N THR A 72 6.24 -16.33 -31.78
CA THR A 72 6.95 -15.19 -32.39
C THR A 72 7.22 -14.06 -31.41
N LEU A 73 6.44 -13.98 -30.33
CA LEU A 73 6.57 -12.95 -29.32
C LEU A 73 7.52 -13.44 -28.22
N ASN A 74 8.81 -13.18 -28.40
CA ASN A 74 9.73 -13.30 -27.28
C ASN A 74 9.37 -12.27 -26.20
N THR A 75 9.85 -12.53 -24.99
CA THR A 75 9.57 -11.70 -23.84
C THR A 75 9.91 -10.21 -24.05
N ASP A 76 11.03 -9.92 -24.71
CA ASP A 76 11.48 -8.55 -24.98
C ASP A 76 10.54 -7.81 -25.94
N THR A 77 10.04 -8.49 -26.97
CA THR A 77 9.06 -7.95 -27.92
C THR A 77 7.75 -7.63 -27.20
N ILE A 78 7.30 -8.52 -26.30
CA ILE A 78 6.07 -8.28 -25.54
C ILE A 78 6.24 -7.07 -24.62
N LEU A 79 7.38 -6.92 -23.97
CA LEU A 79 7.69 -5.74 -23.15
C LEU A 79 7.72 -4.46 -23.97
N HIS A 80 8.36 -4.48 -25.14
CA HIS A 80 8.41 -3.33 -26.02
C HIS A 80 7.00 -2.93 -26.50
N LEU A 81 6.19 -3.91 -26.91
CA LEU A 81 4.80 -3.69 -27.30
C LEU A 81 3.97 -3.18 -26.12
N ALA A 82 4.19 -3.69 -24.91
CA ALA A 82 3.54 -3.21 -23.69
C ALA A 82 3.84 -1.74 -23.42
N LYS A 83 5.13 -1.38 -23.50
CA LYS A 83 5.62 0.00 -23.34
C LYS A 83 4.96 0.93 -24.36
N GLU A 84 4.91 0.53 -25.63
CA GLU A 84 4.32 1.35 -26.69
C GLU A 84 2.79 1.49 -26.56
N VAL A 85 2.10 0.44 -26.11
CA VAL A 85 0.67 0.50 -25.79
C VAL A 85 0.39 1.44 -24.61
N VAL A 86 1.21 1.38 -23.56
CA VAL A 86 1.09 2.26 -22.38
C VAL A 86 1.38 3.72 -22.74
N LYS A 87 2.37 3.98 -23.61
CA LYS A 87 2.70 5.34 -24.07
C LYS A 87 1.64 5.98 -24.96
N LYS A 88 0.80 5.19 -25.66
CA LYS A 88 -0.22 5.68 -26.59
C LYS A 88 -1.63 5.20 -26.19
N PRO A 89 -2.17 5.64 -25.02
CA PRO A 89 -3.46 5.17 -24.52
C PRO A 89 -4.63 5.48 -25.48
N HIS A 90 -4.52 6.56 -26.25
CA HIS A 90 -5.64 7.17 -26.99
C HIS A 90 -6.22 6.29 -28.11
N GLN A 91 -5.50 5.24 -28.52
CA GLN A 91 -6.03 4.26 -29.48
C GLN A 91 -6.96 3.22 -28.83
N ILE A 92 -7.08 3.22 -27.49
CA ILE A 92 -7.84 2.24 -26.73
C ILE A 92 -8.82 2.98 -25.83
N LYS A 93 -10.12 2.80 -26.03
CA LYS A 93 -11.12 3.24 -25.05
C LYS A 93 -10.90 2.45 -23.75
N GLY A 94 -10.23 3.05 -22.77
CA GLY A 94 -10.11 2.54 -21.40
C GLY A 94 -8.68 2.34 -20.91
N ASP A 95 -7.95 3.43 -20.65
CA ASP A 95 -6.55 3.44 -20.18
C ASP A 95 -6.24 2.44 -19.05
N GLN A 96 -7.17 2.19 -18.13
CA GLN A 96 -6.96 1.25 -17.02
C GLN A 96 -6.79 -0.22 -17.47
N VAL A 97 -7.33 -0.56 -18.63
CA VAL A 97 -7.46 -1.94 -19.15
C VAL A 97 -6.12 -2.56 -19.49
N CYS A 98 -5.23 -1.79 -20.12
CA CYS A 98 -3.91 -2.25 -20.54
C CYS A 98 -3.06 -2.63 -19.33
N TYR A 99 -3.06 -1.81 -18.26
CA TYR A 99 -2.28 -2.08 -17.06
C TYR A 99 -2.68 -3.39 -16.37
N TYR A 100 -3.97 -3.70 -16.34
CA TYR A 100 -4.48 -4.91 -15.71
C TYR A 100 -4.17 -6.18 -16.51
N PHE A 101 -4.18 -6.09 -17.84
CA PHE A 101 -3.73 -7.15 -18.73
C PHE A 101 -2.22 -7.39 -18.55
N PHE A 102 -1.39 -6.34 -18.55
CA PHE A 102 0.04 -6.46 -18.32
C PHE A 102 0.38 -6.96 -16.92
N HIS A 103 -0.36 -6.57 -15.87
CA HIS A 103 -0.24 -7.14 -14.54
C HIS A 103 -0.44 -8.67 -14.55
N SER A 104 -1.49 -9.14 -15.22
CA SER A 104 -1.78 -10.58 -15.32
C SER A 104 -0.75 -11.33 -16.18
N PHE A 105 -0.22 -10.67 -17.21
CA PHE A 105 0.81 -11.20 -18.10
C PHE A 105 2.18 -11.30 -17.40
N ILE A 106 2.56 -10.27 -16.65
CA ILE A 106 3.81 -10.19 -15.90
C ILE A 106 3.78 -11.15 -14.70
N LYS A 107 2.64 -11.31 -14.03
CA LYS A 107 2.41 -12.34 -12.99
C LYS A 107 2.79 -13.76 -13.46
N LEU A 108 2.85 -13.98 -14.77
CA LEU A 108 3.14 -15.28 -15.35
C LEU A 108 4.54 -15.37 -16.00
N ASN A 109 5.38 -14.32 -16.02
CA ASN A 109 6.71 -14.35 -16.64
C ASN A 109 7.86 -13.94 -15.67
N HIS A 110 9.12 -14.25 -16.06
CA HIS A 110 10.36 -14.17 -15.26
C HIS A 110 10.73 -12.82 -14.62
N PHE A 111 11.31 -12.86 -13.42
CA PHE A 111 11.95 -11.78 -12.64
C PHE A 111 12.63 -10.65 -13.45
N TYR A 112 13.49 -10.99 -14.39
CA TYR A 112 14.34 -10.06 -15.15
C TYR A 112 13.57 -9.09 -16.05
N ILE A 113 12.35 -9.47 -16.44
CA ILE A 113 11.47 -8.73 -17.36
C ILE A 113 10.97 -7.45 -16.72
N VAL A 114 10.67 -7.54 -15.43
CA VAL A 114 10.19 -6.43 -14.63
C VAL A 114 11.32 -5.50 -14.29
N LEU A 115 12.46 -6.04 -13.84
CA LEU A 115 13.67 -5.24 -13.65
C LEU A 115 14.08 -4.50 -14.92
N PHE A 116 14.03 -5.13 -16.10
CA PHE A 116 14.34 -4.47 -17.36
C PHE A 116 13.30 -3.40 -17.74
N PHE A 117 12.01 -3.72 -17.65
CA PHE A 117 10.93 -2.75 -17.89
C PHE A 117 11.07 -1.54 -16.95
N PHE A 118 11.33 -1.77 -15.67
CA PHE A 118 11.51 -0.70 -14.69
C PHE A 118 12.85 0.00 -14.79
N SER A 119 13.95 -0.66 -15.13
CA SER A 119 15.24 -0.02 -15.33
C SER A 119 15.16 0.92 -16.54
N GLU A 120 14.63 0.48 -17.68
CA GLU A 120 14.45 1.36 -18.84
C GLU A 120 13.41 2.47 -18.62
N VAL A 121 12.33 2.22 -17.88
CA VAL A 121 11.23 3.18 -17.68
C VAL A 121 11.50 4.13 -16.49
N SER A 122 12.28 3.71 -15.50
CA SER A 122 12.63 4.51 -14.30
C SER A 122 13.91 5.33 -14.48
N LEU A 123 14.89 4.86 -15.28
CA LEU A 123 16.17 5.59 -15.48
C LEU A 123 16.10 6.70 -16.53
N LYS A 124 15.13 6.70 -17.44
CA LYS A 124 14.93 7.78 -18.41
C LYS A 124 13.65 8.58 -18.12
N SER A 125 13.73 9.29 -16.99
CA SER A 125 13.15 10.59 -16.64
C SER A 125 11.66 10.88 -16.93
N VAL A 126 11.01 11.41 -15.88
CA VAL A 126 9.76 12.21 -15.89
C VAL A 126 8.47 11.42 -16.12
N GLN A 127 7.74 11.26 -15.01
CA GLN A 127 6.30 11.04 -14.97
C GLN A 127 5.81 10.00 -15.97
N LEU A 128 5.74 8.76 -15.50
CA LEU A 128 5.06 7.66 -16.16
C LEU A 128 3.59 7.98 -16.53
N ASN A 129 3.06 9.17 -16.16
CA ASN A 129 1.71 9.70 -16.41
C ASN A 129 0.62 8.65 -16.19
N LEU A 130 0.93 7.71 -15.30
CA LEU A 130 0.03 6.65 -14.94
C LEU A 130 -1.05 7.25 -14.07
N THR A 131 -2.28 6.86 -14.36
CA THR A 131 -3.38 7.07 -13.43
C THR A 131 -3.06 6.36 -12.09
N PRO A 132 -3.64 6.79 -10.96
CA PRO A 132 -3.41 6.13 -9.67
C PRO A 132 -3.56 4.60 -9.67
N PRO A 133 -4.58 4.00 -10.34
CA PRO A 133 -4.67 2.54 -10.48
C PRO A 133 -3.47 1.89 -11.18
N GLY A 134 -2.83 2.59 -12.13
CA GLY A 134 -1.61 2.11 -12.78
C GLY A 134 -0.46 1.94 -11.79
N HIS A 135 -0.24 2.93 -10.92
CA HIS A 135 0.78 2.86 -9.86
C HIS A 135 0.49 1.74 -8.85
N PHE A 136 -0.78 1.53 -8.50
CA PHE A 136 -1.17 0.42 -7.61
C PHE A 136 -0.79 -0.93 -8.20
N LEU A 137 -1.04 -1.12 -9.49
CA LEU A 137 -0.67 -2.36 -10.17
C LEU A 137 0.82 -2.59 -10.23
N LEU A 138 1.60 -1.54 -10.47
CA LEU A 138 3.06 -1.63 -10.45
C LEU A 138 3.57 -2.11 -9.09
N LEU A 139 3.03 -1.57 -8.00
CA LEU A 139 3.36 -2.03 -6.65
C LEU A 139 2.96 -3.49 -6.42
N GLY A 140 1.78 -3.89 -6.88
CA GLY A 140 1.32 -5.28 -6.80
C GLY A 140 2.21 -6.26 -7.58
N ILE A 141 2.66 -5.88 -8.78
CA ILE A 141 3.59 -6.67 -9.61
C ILE A 141 4.92 -6.84 -8.90
N LEU A 142 5.49 -5.72 -8.43
CA LEU A 142 6.75 -5.72 -7.70
C LEU A 142 6.68 -6.67 -6.50
N ASN A 143 5.62 -6.56 -5.70
CA ASN A 143 5.43 -7.42 -4.53
C ASN A 143 5.35 -8.91 -4.87
N GLU A 144 4.64 -9.29 -5.94
CA GLU A 144 4.61 -10.71 -6.35
C GLU A 144 5.98 -11.23 -6.78
N ILE A 145 6.77 -10.40 -7.45
CA ILE A 145 8.06 -10.79 -8.01
C ILE A 145 9.11 -10.97 -6.92
N VAL A 146 9.16 -10.02 -5.99
CA VAL A 146 10.01 -10.09 -4.81
C VAL A 146 9.69 -11.34 -3.98
N ASN A 147 8.41 -11.68 -3.83
CA ASN A 147 8.00 -12.87 -3.08
C ASN A 147 8.29 -14.21 -3.80
N ARG A 148 8.59 -14.21 -5.09
CA ARG A 148 8.85 -15.44 -5.88
C ARG A 148 10.32 -15.73 -6.14
N HIS A 149 11.19 -14.73 -5.99
CA HIS A 149 12.59 -14.82 -6.39
C HIS A 149 13.53 -14.43 -5.26
N ASN A 150 14.49 -15.30 -4.94
CA ASN A 150 15.60 -14.96 -4.06
C ASN A 150 16.63 -14.14 -4.83
N LEU A 151 17.03 -13.00 -4.24
CA LEU A 151 17.96 -12.05 -4.83
C LEU A 151 19.40 -12.36 -4.41
N ASP A 152 20.02 -13.33 -5.08
CA ASP A 152 21.40 -13.72 -4.75
C ASP A 152 22.42 -12.68 -5.24
N ASN A 153 22.15 -12.01 -6.36
CA ASN A 153 23.04 -11.02 -6.97
C ASN A 153 22.93 -9.62 -6.30
N LYS A 154 24.07 -9.07 -5.85
CA LYS A 154 24.14 -7.74 -5.21
C LYS A 154 23.80 -6.56 -6.14
N ARG A 155 24.08 -6.68 -7.44
CA ARG A 155 23.75 -5.61 -8.42
C ARG A 155 22.24 -5.50 -8.60
N ASP A 156 21.60 -6.63 -8.85
CA ASP A 156 20.14 -6.72 -9.07
C ASP A 156 19.37 -6.27 -7.82
N ALA A 157 19.93 -6.48 -6.62
CA ALA A 157 19.35 -5.99 -5.36
C ALA A 157 19.31 -4.45 -5.27
N ARG A 158 20.35 -3.75 -5.76
CA ARG A 158 20.38 -2.28 -5.73
C ARG A 158 19.39 -1.67 -6.71
N ASP A 159 19.35 -2.18 -7.94
CA ASP A 159 18.41 -1.70 -8.96
C ASP A 159 16.96 -1.94 -8.50
N LEU A 160 16.71 -3.08 -7.85
CA LEU A 160 15.41 -3.37 -7.26
C LEU A 160 15.05 -2.43 -6.10
N GLN A 161 15.99 -2.08 -5.23
CA GLN A 161 15.77 -1.09 -4.17
C GLN A 161 15.38 0.27 -4.75
N GLU A 162 16.07 0.74 -5.79
CA GLU A 162 15.73 2.01 -6.45
C GLU A 162 14.33 1.98 -7.08
N VAL A 163 14.00 0.91 -7.81
CA VAL A 163 12.68 0.73 -8.42
C VAL A 163 11.58 0.67 -7.35
N THR A 164 11.81 -0.08 -6.28
CA THR A 164 10.89 -0.19 -5.13
C THR A 164 10.63 1.17 -4.52
N GLN A 165 11.68 1.93 -4.27
CA GLN A 165 11.59 3.28 -3.73
C GLN A 165 10.75 4.19 -4.63
N ARG A 166 11.01 4.23 -5.95
CA ARG A 166 10.26 5.10 -6.89
C ARG A 166 8.77 4.76 -6.96
N ILE A 167 8.42 3.48 -6.98
CA ILE A 167 7.02 3.04 -7.00
C ILE A 167 6.32 3.44 -5.70
N LEU A 168 6.95 3.16 -4.55
CA LEU A 168 6.39 3.50 -3.25
C LEU A 168 6.23 5.01 -3.06
N GLU A 169 7.17 5.82 -3.56
CA GLU A 169 7.05 7.28 -3.58
C GLU A 169 5.83 7.76 -4.37
N ALA A 170 5.60 7.18 -5.55
CA ALA A 170 4.45 7.54 -6.38
C ALA A 170 3.12 7.15 -5.71
N VAL A 171 3.04 5.97 -5.11
CA VAL A 171 1.86 5.54 -4.33
C VAL A 171 1.67 6.41 -3.08
N GLY A 172 2.75 6.78 -2.39
CA GLY A 172 2.73 7.70 -1.26
C GLY A 172 2.25 9.10 -1.63
N ALA A 173 2.63 9.61 -2.81
CA ALA A 173 2.13 10.88 -3.33
C ALA A 173 0.62 10.84 -3.62
N ILE A 174 0.11 9.71 -4.13
CA ILE A 174 -1.34 9.50 -4.29
C ILE A 174 -2.04 9.46 -2.93
N ALA A 175 -1.45 8.77 -1.94
CA ALA A 175 -1.97 8.78 -0.57
C ALA A 175 -2.04 10.21 -0.02
N GLY A 176 -1.01 11.03 -0.21
CA GLY A 176 -0.98 12.43 0.22
C GLY A 176 -1.83 13.41 -0.59
N SER A 177 -2.50 12.97 -1.66
CA SER A 177 -3.23 13.88 -2.57
C SER A 177 -4.48 14.52 -1.95
N SER A 178 -5.03 13.92 -0.89
CA SER A 178 -6.12 14.51 -0.08
C SER A 178 -5.61 15.38 1.06
N LEU A 179 -4.32 15.76 1.05
CA LEU A 179 -3.73 16.66 2.03
C LEU A 179 -3.43 18.04 1.43
N GLU A 180 -3.46 19.07 2.27
CA GLU A 180 -3.11 20.45 1.95
C GLU A 180 -2.25 21.08 3.04
N GLN A 181 -1.49 22.12 2.71
CA GLN A 181 -0.72 22.87 3.72
C GLN A 181 -1.68 23.62 4.64
N THR A 182 -1.49 23.48 5.95
CA THR A 182 -2.37 24.13 6.95
C THR A 182 -2.15 25.64 7.02
N SER A 183 -1.01 26.14 6.53
CA SER A 183 -0.68 27.56 6.48
C SER A 183 0.48 27.80 5.50
N TRP A 184 0.53 28.98 4.87
CA TRP A 184 1.59 29.39 3.94
C TRP A 184 2.99 29.45 4.56
N LEU A 185 3.10 29.60 5.88
CA LEU A 185 4.37 29.56 6.63
C LEU A 185 4.70 28.18 7.20
N SER A 186 3.72 27.27 7.23
CA SER A 186 3.88 25.96 7.85
C SER A 186 4.09 24.88 6.80
N ARG A 187 5.03 23.97 7.06
CA ARG A 187 5.13 22.72 6.29
C ARG A 187 4.12 21.67 6.75
N SER A 188 3.32 21.94 7.78
CA SER A 188 2.32 20.98 8.26
C SER A 188 1.24 20.72 7.22
N LEU A 189 0.87 19.45 7.09
CA LEU A 189 -0.21 18.99 6.23
C LEU A 189 -1.49 18.75 7.06
N GLY A 190 -2.63 19.07 6.49
CA GLY A 190 -3.96 18.79 7.02
C GLY A 190 -4.83 18.07 5.98
N VAL A 191 -5.86 17.37 6.45
CA VAL A 191 -6.79 16.64 5.57
C VAL A 191 -7.80 17.59 4.96
N LYS A 192 -7.85 17.63 3.62
CA LYS A 192 -8.86 18.39 2.87
C LYS A 192 -10.26 17.96 3.28
N VAL A 193 -11.16 18.92 3.48
CA VAL A 193 -12.58 18.64 3.74
C VAL A 193 -13.25 18.19 2.44
N GLN A 194 -13.26 16.89 2.17
CA GLN A 194 -13.88 16.28 1.01
C GLN A 194 -14.45 14.89 1.38
N PRO A 195 -15.59 14.46 0.81
CA PRO A 195 -16.06 13.10 0.98
C PRO A 195 -14.99 12.09 0.51
N GLN A 196 -14.49 11.26 1.42
CA GLN A 196 -13.59 10.18 1.07
C GLN A 196 -14.40 9.03 0.49
N VAL A 197 -14.06 8.63 -0.74
CA VAL A 197 -14.74 7.53 -1.43
C VAL A 197 -14.11 6.20 -1.03
N CYS A 198 -14.88 5.39 -0.30
CA CYS A 198 -14.58 3.96 -0.19
C CYS A 198 -14.95 3.24 -1.51
N GLN A 199 -14.26 2.14 -1.81
CA GLN A 199 -14.08 1.40 -3.07
C GLN A 199 -15.27 1.27 -4.08
N GLU A 200 -16.50 1.56 -3.69
CA GLU A 200 -17.72 1.30 -4.47
C GLU A 200 -18.02 2.33 -5.58
N SER A 201 -17.67 3.61 -5.44
CA SER A 201 -18.10 4.65 -6.41
C SER A 201 -17.08 5.03 -7.48
N VAL A 202 -15.83 4.57 -7.38
CA VAL A 202 -14.78 4.90 -8.39
C VAL A 202 -15.08 4.27 -9.77
N THR A 203 -15.83 3.16 -9.79
CA THR A 203 -16.27 2.52 -11.04
C THR A 203 -17.31 3.31 -11.84
N GLN A 204 -17.98 4.30 -11.23
CA GLN A 204 -18.98 5.15 -11.92
C GLN A 204 -18.46 6.56 -12.22
N ALA A 205 -17.42 7.04 -11.54
CA ALA A 205 -16.90 8.41 -11.68
C ALA A 205 -15.96 8.62 -12.91
N SER A 206 -15.93 7.71 -13.87
CA SER A 206 -14.89 7.66 -14.92
C SER A 206 -15.12 8.56 -16.15
N THR A 207 -15.96 9.60 -16.08
CA THR A 207 -16.30 10.42 -17.27
C THR A 207 -16.02 11.91 -17.17
N MET A 208 -15.50 12.46 -16.07
CA MET A 208 -15.14 13.89 -16.02
C MET A 208 -13.83 14.13 -15.27
N VAL A 209 -12.84 14.68 -15.99
CA VAL A 209 -11.54 15.11 -15.44
C VAL A 209 -11.75 16.43 -14.70
N SER A 210 -11.99 16.33 -13.39
CA SER A 210 -11.94 17.45 -12.46
C SER A 210 -10.58 17.46 -11.74
N SER A 211 -10.15 18.62 -11.25
CA SER A 211 -8.90 18.84 -10.49
C SER A 211 -8.78 18.01 -9.19
N SER A 212 -9.83 17.29 -8.82
CA SER A 212 -9.93 16.31 -7.73
C SER A 212 -9.58 14.86 -8.13
N ALA A 213 -9.19 14.59 -9.37
CA ALA A 213 -8.99 13.22 -9.88
C ALA A 213 -8.03 12.33 -9.05
N PRO A 214 -6.92 12.83 -8.45
CA PRO A 214 -6.04 12.01 -7.61
C PRO A 214 -6.60 11.74 -6.20
N SER A 215 -7.33 12.70 -5.60
CA SER A 215 -7.78 12.63 -4.20
C SER A 215 -8.82 11.56 -3.94
N VAL A 216 -9.53 11.11 -4.99
CA VAL A 216 -10.47 9.98 -4.93
C VAL A 216 -9.77 8.64 -4.65
N TYR A 217 -8.46 8.55 -4.90
CA TYR A 217 -7.67 7.32 -4.77
C TYR A 217 -6.79 7.26 -3.52
N SER A 218 -6.80 8.29 -2.67
CA SER A 218 -5.90 8.38 -1.49
C SER A 218 -6.15 7.25 -0.49
N VAL A 219 -7.40 6.94 -0.18
CA VAL A 219 -7.78 5.83 0.71
C VAL A 219 -7.27 4.49 0.15
N GLN A 220 -7.45 4.25 -1.14
CA GLN A 220 -7.00 3.02 -1.80
C GLN A 220 -5.47 2.90 -1.79
N ALA A 221 -4.75 4.02 -1.93
CA ALA A 221 -3.30 4.05 -1.79
C ALA A 221 -2.86 3.69 -0.36
N LEU A 222 -3.52 4.26 0.66
CA LEU A 222 -3.25 3.96 2.07
C LEU A 222 -3.49 2.47 2.38
N VAL A 223 -4.63 1.91 1.95
CA VAL A 223 -4.95 0.48 2.13
C VAL A 223 -3.91 -0.41 1.46
N LEU A 224 -3.52 -0.09 0.22
CA LEU A 224 -2.53 -0.88 -0.51
C LEU A 224 -1.15 -0.84 0.17
N LEU A 225 -0.74 0.35 0.64
CA LEU A 225 0.50 0.49 1.41
C LEU A 225 0.42 -0.31 2.71
N ALA A 226 -0.73 -0.30 3.41
CA ALA A 226 -0.90 -1.03 4.67
C ALA A 226 -0.67 -2.54 4.52
N GLU A 227 -1.12 -3.10 3.39
CA GLU A 227 -0.97 -4.52 3.08
C GLU A 227 0.45 -4.89 2.62
N ILE A 228 1.10 -4.06 1.81
CA ILE A 228 2.29 -4.46 1.06
C ILE A 228 3.58 -3.90 1.63
N LEU A 229 3.58 -2.70 2.21
CA LEU A 229 4.82 -1.94 2.46
C LEU A 229 5.81 -2.68 3.35
N ALA A 230 5.39 -3.11 4.54
CA ALA A 230 6.31 -3.69 5.52
C ALA A 230 6.87 -5.05 5.05
N PRO A 231 6.06 -6.01 4.55
CA PRO A 231 6.57 -7.27 4.00
C PRO A 231 7.47 -7.06 2.77
N LEU A 232 7.12 -6.11 1.89
CA LEU A 232 7.93 -5.82 0.71
C LEU A 232 9.32 -5.29 1.09
N LEU A 233 9.38 -4.32 2.00
CA LEU A 233 10.67 -3.82 2.52
C LEU A 233 11.43 -4.93 3.26
N ASP A 234 10.71 -5.87 3.87
CA ASP A 234 11.34 -7.00 4.54
C ASP A 234 12.11 -7.91 3.57
N MET A 235 11.58 -8.08 2.37
CA MET A 235 12.19 -8.90 1.32
C MET A 235 13.22 -8.14 0.48
N VAL A 236 13.01 -6.84 0.24
CA VAL A 236 13.89 -6.01 -0.62
C VAL A 236 15.19 -5.59 0.08
N TYR A 237 15.13 -5.31 1.39
CA TYR A 237 16.30 -4.91 2.17
C TYR A 237 16.79 -6.09 2.99
N ARG A 238 18.07 -6.44 2.86
CA ARG A 238 18.70 -7.48 3.69
C ARG A 238 18.81 -7.02 5.14
N SER A 239 19.04 -7.95 6.07
CA SER A 239 19.11 -7.68 7.50
C SER A 239 20.14 -6.60 7.88
N ASP A 240 21.29 -6.56 7.20
CA ASP A 240 22.36 -5.57 7.39
C ASP A 240 22.07 -4.21 6.71
N GLU A 241 21.06 -4.15 5.84
CA GLU A 241 20.70 -2.97 5.06
C GLU A 241 19.34 -2.35 5.44
N LYS A 242 18.61 -2.93 6.40
CA LYS A 242 17.26 -2.47 6.80
C LYS A 242 17.18 -0.98 7.12
N GLU A 243 18.20 -0.44 7.78
CA GLU A 243 18.27 0.98 8.14
C GLU A 243 18.25 1.90 6.90
N LYS A 244 18.65 1.42 5.72
CA LYS A 244 18.58 2.19 4.47
C LYS A 244 17.15 2.48 4.01
N ALA A 245 16.16 1.72 4.50
CA ALA A 245 14.75 1.95 4.19
C ALA A 245 14.12 3.08 5.03
N VAL A 246 14.73 3.46 6.16
CA VAL A 246 14.16 4.43 7.12
C VAL A 246 13.85 5.79 6.50
N PRO A 247 14.68 6.38 5.62
CA PRO A 247 14.34 7.64 4.94
C PRO A 247 13.09 7.55 4.07
N LEU A 248 12.91 6.43 3.36
CA LEU A 248 11.71 6.18 2.55
C LEU A 248 10.47 6.05 3.45
N ILE A 249 10.55 5.24 4.51
CA ILE A 249 9.47 5.07 5.49
C ILE A 249 9.08 6.41 6.11
N SER A 250 10.07 7.22 6.52
CA SER A 250 9.82 8.53 7.15
C SER A 250 9.06 9.48 6.22
N ARG A 251 9.39 9.49 4.92
CA ARG A 251 8.68 10.30 3.93
C ARG A 251 7.28 9.77 3.63
N LEU A 252 7.06 8.46 3.63
CA LEU A 252 5.72 7.90 3.51
C LEU A 252 4.87 8.28 4.72
N LEU A 253 5.40 8.13 5.93
CA LEU A 253 4.70 8.46 7.17
C LEU A 253 4.38 9.95 7.32
N TYR A 254 5.15 10.83 6.69
CA TYR A 254 4.82 12.25 6.59
C TYR A 254 3.46 12.50 5.92
N TYR A 255 3.03 11.66 4.97
CA TYR A 255 1.68 11.69 4.40
C TYR A 255 0.63 10.95 5.25
N VAL A 256 1.05 10.11 6.21
CA VAL A 256 0.15 9.27 7.02
C VAL A 256 -0.29 10.00 8.29
N PHE A 257 0.64 10.63 9.01
CA PHE A 257 0.33 11.28 10.29
C PHE A 257 -0.76 12.37 10.23
N PRO A 258 -0.90 13.18 9.18
CA PRO A 258 -2.01 14.12 9.05
C PRO A 258 -3.39 13.46 9.13
N TYR A 259 -3.54 12.25 8.57
CA TYR A 259 -4.78 11.48 8.67
C TYR A 259 -5.02 10.99 10.10
N LEU A 260 -3.97 10.55 10.80
CA LEU A 260 -4.08 10.10 12.20
C LEU A 260 -4.31 11.24 13.21
N LYS A 261 -4.10 12.50 12.81
CA LYS A 261 -4.39 13.68 13.62
C LYS A 261 -5.83 14.19 13.46
N ASN A 262 -6.54 13.77 12.40
CA ASN A 262 -7.86 14.29 12.09
C ASN A 262 -8.97 13.28 12.44
N HIS A 263 -9.75 13.59 13.48
CA HIS A 263 -10.84 12.73 13.97
C HIS A 263 -12.21 13.04 13.34
N SER A 264 -12.27 13.84 12.27
CA SER A 264 -13.52 14.20 11.61
C SER A 264 -14.13 12.98 10.89
N ALA A 265 -15.46 12.91 10.86
CA ALA A 265 -16.18 11.77 10.27
C ALA A 265 -15.83 11.49 8.80
N TYR A 266 -15.56 12.53 8.00
CA TYR A 266 -15.17 12.37 6.59
C TYR A 266 -13.79 11.71 6.41
N ASN A 267 -12.96 11.68 7.45
CA ASN A 267 -11.61 11.14 7.44
C ASN A 267 -11.52 9.68 7.93
N ILE A 268 -12.61 9.13 8.46
CA ILE A 268 -12.62 7.77 9.06
C ILE A 268 -11.94 6.72 8.15
N PRO A 269 -12.24 6.63 6.84
CA PRO A 269 -11.59 5.63 5.96
C PRO A 269 -10.07 5.81 5.85
N SER A 270 -9.58 7.05 5.67
CA SER A 270 -8.15 7.32 5.64
C SER A 270 -7.48 7.11 6.99
N PHE A 271 -8.16 7.44 8.10
CA PHE A 271 -7.65 7.19 9.45
C PHE A 271 -7.44 5.70 9.69
N GLU A 272 -8.45 4.87 9.39
CA GLU A 272 -8.39 3.41 9.57
C GLU A 272 -7.25 2.78 8.76
N ALA A 273 -7.17 3.12 7.47
CA ALA A 273 -6.10 2.63 6.59
C ALA A 273 -4.70 3.10 7.05
N SER A 274 -4.60 4.34 7.56
CA SER A 274 -3.36 4.90 8.11
C SER A 274 -2.94 4.19 9.40
N ALA A 275 -3.90 3.86 10.27
CA ALA A 275 -3.63 3.12 11.51
C ALA A 275 -3.17 1.69 11.21
N GLN A 276 -3.81 1.03 10.23
CA GLN A 276 -3.38 -0.30 9.77
C GLN A 276 -1.97 -0.28 9.18
N LEU A 277 -1.66 0.72 8.34
CA LEU A 277 -0.32 0.90 7.76
C LEU A 277 0.75 1.08 8.83
N LEU A 278 0.49 1.96 9.80
CA LEU A 278 1.40 2.21 10.91
C LEU A 278 1.56 0.97 11.80
N SER A 279 0.48 0.24 12.07
CA SER A 279 0.51 -1.03 12.82
C SER A 279 1.40 -2.06 12.12
N SER A 280 1.23 -2.26 10.82
CA SER A 280 2.06 -3.16 10.00
C SER A 280 3.56 -2.79 10.06
N LEU A 281 3.90 -1.51 9.92
CA LEU A 281 5.29 -1.03 10.02
C LEU A 281 5.88 -1.17 11.43
N SER A 282 5.07 -0.92 12.47
CA SER A 282 5.55 -0.89 13.86
C SER A 282 6.06 -2.24 14.37
N GLY A 283 5.62 -3.35 13.76
CA GLY A 283 6.13 -4.70 14.07
C GLY A 283 7.62 -4.90 13.75
N TYR A 284 8.20 -4.01 12.94
CA TYR A 284 9.59 -4.09 12.53
C TYR A 284 10.45 -3.08 13.31
N ALA A 285 11.29 -3.56 14.22
CA ALA A 285 12.06 -2.70 15.14
C ALA A 285 12.91 -1.61 14.44
N TYR A 286 13.47 -1.91 13.26
CA TYR A 286 14.28 -0.95 12.48
C TYR A 286 13.48 0.28 12.01
N THR A 287 12.15 0.18 11.91
CA THR A 287 11.29 1.29 11.46
C THR A 287 11.02 2.29 12.57
N LYS A 288 11.27 1.93 13.84
CA LYS A 288 10.92 2.71 15.04
C LYS A 288 11.25 4.18 14.94
N ARG A 289 12.45 4.51 14.45
CA ARG A 289 12.93 5.90 14.39
C ARG A 289 12.04 6.80 13.54
N ALA A 290 11.31 6.24 12.58
CA ALA A 290 10.42 6.98 11.69
C ALA A 290 9.07 7.35 12.34
N TRP A 291 8.64 6.65 13.39
CA TRP A 291 7.28 6.81 13.95
C TRP A 291 7.21 7.05 15.45
N LYS A 292 8.18 6.58 16.26
CA LYS A 292 8.13 6.61 17.74
C LYS A 292 7.62 7.93 18.32
N LYS A 293 8.21 9.04 17.88
CA LYS A 293 7.90 10.37 18.42
C LYS A 293 6.45 10.76 18.14
N GLU A 294 6.05 10.72 16.87
CA GLU A 294 4.69 11.10 16.45
C GLU A 294 3.62 10.17 17.04
N VAL A 295 3.92 8.87 17.20
CA VAL A 295 3.02 7.91 17.87
C VAL A 295 2.84 8.26 19.34
N PHE A 296 3.93 8.57 20.04
CA PHE A 296 3.85 8.98 21.43
C PHE A 296 3.08 10.30 21.57
N ASP A 297 3.33 11.27 20.70
CA ASP A 297 2.63 12.55 20.67
C ASP A 297 1.11 12.35 20.42
N LEU A 298 0.74 11.50 19.45
CA LEU A 298 -0.66 11.12 19.19
C LEU A 298 -1.30 10.41 20.38
N PHE A 299 -0.58 9.48 21.02
CA PHE A 299 -1.09 8.76 22.19
C PHE A 299 -1.36 9.72 23.36
N MET A 300 -0.54 10.77 23.51
CA MET A 300 -0.72 11.80 24.53
C MET A 300 -1.77 12.85 24.16
N ASP A 301 -2.24 12.89 22.91
CA ASP A 301 -3.24 13.85 22.45
C ASP A 301 -4.60 13.65 23.17
N PRO A 302 -5.26 14.71 23.66
CA PRO A 302 -6.58 14.63 24.29
C PRO A 302 -7.65 13.89 23.48
N LEU A 303 -7.61 14.01 22.16
CA LEU A 303 -8.57 13.42 21.24
C LEU A 303 -8.25 11.97 20.87
N PHE A 304 -7.14 11.40 21.33
CA PHE A 304 -6.71 10.04 20.97
C PHE A 304 -7.84 9.00 21.01
N PHE A 305 -8.58 8.94 22.13
CA PHE A 305 -9.67 7.98 22.33
C PHE A 305 -11.01 8.34 21.66
N THR A 306 -11.03 9.34 20.77
CA THR A 306 -12.21 9.70 19.96
C THR A 306 -12.22 9.01 18.59
N MET A 307 -11.18 8.24 18.27
CA MET A 307 -11.13 7.40 17.08
C MET A 307 -12.21 6.30 17.07
N GLU A 308 -12.51 5.78 15.88
CA GLU A 308 -13.46 4.70 15.70
C GLU A 308 -12.96 3.38 16.32
N ALA A 309 -13.87 2.55 16.81
CA ALA A 309 -13.54 1.29 17.49
C ALA A 309 -12.81 0.29 16.57
N SER A 310 -13.05 0.33 15.25
CA SER A 310 -12.34 -0.47 14.23
C SER A 310 -10.81 -0.33 14.33
N CYS A 311 -10.33 0.86 14.71
CA CYS A 311 -8.90 1.17 14.80
C CYS A 311 -8.24 0.64 16.08
N ALA A 312 -9.01 0.17 17.06
CA ALA A 312 -8.51 -0.22 18.37
C ALA A 312 -7.47 -1.35 18.30
N LEU A 313 -7.66 -2.32 17.41
CA LEU A 313 -6.71 -3.43 17.23
C LEU A 313 -5.37 -2.95 16.65
N SER A 314 -5.42 -2.07 15.64
CA SER A 314 -4.22 -1.47 15.06
C SER A 314 -3.46 -0.66 16.12
N TRP A 315 -4.16 0.15 16.91
CA TRP A 315 -3.54 0.94 17.99
C TRP A 315 -3.04 0.10 19.15
N LYS A 316 -3.71 -1.01 19.48
CA LYS A 316 -3.21 -2.00 20.44
C LYS A 316 -1.82 -2.48 20.02
N SER A 317 -1.68 -2.92 18.77
CA SER A 317 -0.40 -3.36 18.20
C SER A 317 0.65 -2.25 18.18
N ILE A 318 0.29 -1.03 17.76
CA ILE A 318 1.22 0.11 17.72
C ILE A 318 1.76 0.43 19.11
N ILE A 319 0.89 0.47 20.13
CA ILE A 319 1.31 0.80 21.50
C ILE A 319 2.13 -0.34 22.10
N ASP A 320 1.79 -1.60 21.85
CA ASP A 320 2.65 -2.71 22.28
C ASP A 320 4.06 -2.61 21.66
N HIS A 321 4.16 -2.42 20.34
CA HIS A 321 5.44 -2.24 19.66
C HIS A 321 6.21 -1.01 20.17
N LEU A 322 5.53 0.08 20.48
CA LEU A 322 6.15 1.26 21.08
C LEU A 322 6.81 0.91 22.42
N LEU A 323 6.11 0.14 23.27
CA LEU A 323 6.56 -0.23 24.61
C LEU A 323 7.64 -1.32 24.59
N THR A 324 7.58 -2.25 23.65
CA THR A 324 8.58 -3.33 23.50
C THR A 324 9.89 -2.84 22.90
N HIS A 325 9.83 -1.96 21.89
CA HIS A 325 11.04 -1.45 21.24
C HIS A 325 11.75 -0.34 22.05
N GLU A 326 11.16 0.13 23.16
CA GLU A 326 11.67 1.18 24.06
C GLU A 326 11.66 0.73 25.53
N LYS A 327 12.76 0.12 25.97
CA LYS A 327 12.91 -0.55 27.27
C LYS A 327 12.38 0.23 28.49
N THR A 328 12.52 1.56 28.51
CA THR A 328 12.09 2.38 29.66
C THR A 328 10.67 2.89 29.53
N MET A 329 10.07 2.88 28.34
CA MET A 329 8.85 3.63 28.05
C MET A 329 7.65 3.16 28.86
N PHE A 330 7.53 1.85 29.10
CA PHE A 330 6.47 1.33 29.98
C PHE A 330 6.61 1.88 31.40
N LYS A 331 7.81 1.79 31.98
CA LYS A 331 8.08 2.32 33.33
C LYS A 331 7.82 3.82 33.38
N ASP A 332 8.26 4.57 32.37
CA ASP A 332 8.12 6.02 32.30
C ASP A 332 6.64 6.41 32.23
N LEU A 333 5.86 5.74 31.37
CA LEU A 333 4.41 5.96 31.23
C LEU A 333 3.66 5.62 32.53
N MET A 334 3.99 4.50 33.17
CA MET A 334 3.42 4.12 34.46
C MET A 334 3.92 5.00 35.60
N SER A 335 4.98 5.78 35.42
CA SER A 335 5.51 6.73 36.40
C SER A 335 4.97 8.15 36.21
N MET A 336 4.35 8.45 35.07
CA MET A 336 3.74 9.76 34.81
C MET A 336 2.69 10.14 35.85
N GLN A 337 2.66 11.43 36.20
CA GLN A 337 1.63 12.05 37.02
C GLN A 337 0.74 12.93 36.13
N SER A 338 -0.50 13.18 36.56
CA SER A 338 -1.45 14.02 35.81
C SER A 338 -0.91 15.43 35.55
N SER A 339 -0.15 15.98 36.49
CA SER A 339 0.55 17.27 36.38
C SER A 339 1.58 17.34 35.24
N SER A 340 2.01 16.20 34.70
CA SER A 340 2.97 16.13 33.58
C SER A 340 2.32 16.33 32.21
N MET A 341 0.99 16.33 32.13
CA MET A 341 0.27 16.64 30.90
C MET A 341 0.20 18.17 30.72
N LYS A 342 0.76 18.69 29.62
CA LYS A 342 1.01 20.13 29.35
C LYS A 342 -0.24 21.01 29.14
N LEU A 343 -1.40 20.59 29.61
CA LEU A 343 -2.62 21.40 29.60
C LEU A 343 -2.95 21.76 31.05
N PHE A 344 -3.60 22.89 31.27
CA PHE A 344 -3.96 23.36 32.61
C PHE A 344 -4.54 22.23 33.48
N ALA A 345 -4.24 22.24 34.78
CA ALA A 345 -4.76 21.25 35.73
C ALA A 345 -6.30 21.19 35.62
N SER A 346 -6.81 20.15 34.97
CA SER A 346 -8.24 19.91 34.81
C SER A 346 -8.61 18.61 35.52
N ALA A 347 -9.85 18.52 36.03
CA ALA A 347 -10.37 17.31 36.66
C ALA A 347 -10.26 16.08 35.74
N ASP A 348 -10.23 16.30 34.42
CA ASP A 348 -10.19 15.25 33.40
C ASP A 348 -8.80 14.68 33.15
N GLN A 349 -7.71 15.33 33.62
CA GLN A 349 -6.35 14.84 33.36
C GLN A 349 -6.03 13.51 34.03
N LYS A 350 -6.46 13.33 35.30
CA LYS A 350 -6.22 12.08 36.05
C LYS A 350 -6.95 10.90 35.37
N PRO A 351 -8.26 10.95 35.08
CA PRO A 351 -8.96 9.91 34.32
C PRO A 351 -8.33 9.63 32.94
N MET A 352 -7.94 10.68 32.22
CA MET A 352 -7.36 10.57 30.87
C MET A 352 -6.01 9.85 30.88
N LEU A 353 -5.15 10.11 31.88
CA LEU A 353 -3.87 9.43 32.06
C LEU A 353 -4.06 7.97 32.48
N LEU A 354 -4.99 7.70 33.41
CA LEU A 354 -5.31 6.33 33.84
C LEU A 354 -5.82 5.49 32.68
N LYS A 355 -6.68 6.05 31.82
CA LYS A 355 -7.15 5.39 30.60
C LYS A 355 -5.99 5.01 29.66
N ARG A 356 -4.95 5.85 29.55
CA ARG A 356 -3.73 5.57 28.76
C ARG A 356 -2.90 4.47 29.38
N GLN A 357 -2.63 4.56 30.67
CA GLN A 357 -1.87 3.54 31.39
C GLN A 357 -2.55 2.17 31.31
N ALA A 358 -3.88 2.12 31.49
CA ALA A 358 -4.66 0.91 31.29
C ALA A 358 -4.57 0.40 29.83
N PHE A 359 -4.77 1.27 28.83
CA PHE A 359 -4.65 0.87 27.43
C PHE A 359 -3.26 0.32 27.08
N ALA A 360 -2.19 0.94 27.60
CA ALA A 360 -0.82 0.48 27.44
C ALA A 360 -0.61 -0.92 28.05
N MET A 361 -1.11 -1.15 29.27
CA MET A 361 -1.07 -2.48 29.90
C MET A 361 -1.85 -3.53 29.10
N PHE A 362 -3.04 -3.20 28.62
CA PHE A 362 -3.87 -4.10 27.81
C PHE A 362 -3.33 -4.32 26.40
N SER A 363 -2.41 -3.48 25.94
CA SER A 363 -1.79 -3.62 24.63
C SER A 363 -0.80 -4.77 24.59
N GLY A 364 -0.11 -5.02 25.70
CA GLY A 364 0.85 -6.10 25.80
C GLY A 364 0.23 -7.51 25.82
N GLU A 365 1.10 -8.48 25.59
CA GLU A 365 0.85 -9.92 25.74
C GLU A 365 0.70 -10.32 27.22
N ILE A 366 0.15 -11.52 27.42
CA ILE A 366 0.01 -12.11 28.76
C ILE A 366 1.40 -12.19 29.41
N ASP A 367 1.48 -11.79 30.68
CA ASP A 367 2.69 -11.76 31.52
C ASP A 367 3.83 -10.83 31.07
N GLN A 368 3.65 -10.04 30.00
CA GLN A 368 4.70 -9.14 29.47
C GLN A 368 5.23 -8.16 30.52
N TYR A 369 4.39 -7.72 31.45
CA TYR A 369 4.72 -6.72 32.47
C TYR A 369 4.85 -7.27 33.89
N HIS A 370 5.06 -8.59 34.06
CA HIS A 370 5.13 -9.23 35.39
C HIS A 370 6.19 -8.60 36.32
N LEU A 371 7.34 -8.17 35.77
CA LEU A 371 8.40 -7.48 36.54
C LEU A 371 7.97 -6.10 37.06
N TYR A 372 6.91 -5.52 36.51
CA TYR A 372 6.36 -4.22 36.90
C TYR A 372 5.12 -4.32 37.79
N LEU A 373 4.73 -5.52 38.25
CA LEU A 373 3.56 -5.71 39.12
C LEU A 373 3.54 -4.80 40.36
N PRO A 374 4.65 -4.58 41.10
CA PRO A 374 4.65 -3.64 42.23
C PRO A 374 4.29 -2.20 41.81
N LEU A 375 4.79 -1.76 40.66
CA LEU A 375 4.49 -0.44 40.10
C LEU A 375 3.02 -0.34 39.67
N ILE A 376 2.51 -1.38 39.03
CA ILE A 376 1.11 -1.49 38.60
C ILE A 376 0.16 -1.46 39.82
N GLN A 377 0.45 -2.25 40.85
CA GLN A 377 -0.32 -2.27 42.10
C GLN A 377 -0.34 -0.89 42.76
N GLY A 378 0.82 -0.22 42.87
CA GLY A 378 0.90 1.14 43.40
C GLY A 378 0.00 2.13 42.65
N ARG A 379 -0.12 1.98 41.32
CA ARG A 379 -1.02 2.81 40.51
C ARG A 379 -2.48 2.51 40.73
N ILE A 380 -2.86 1.24 40.79
CA ILE A 380 -4.24 0.83 41.05
C ILE A 380 -4.70 1.40 42.41
N THR A 381 -3.88 1.30 43.46
CA THR A 381 -4.18 1.87 44.77
C THR A 381 -4.39 3.39 44.68
N SER A 382 -3.58 4.10 43.89
CA SER A 382 -3.72 5.56 43.70
C SER A 382 -4.98 6.01 42.94
N CYS A 383 -5.70 5.07 42.32
CA CYS A 383 -6.99 5.33 41.68
C CYS A 383 -8.14 5.37 42.69
N TYR A 384 -8.03 4.60 43.78
CA TYR A 384 -9.03 4.53 44.84
C TYR A 384 -8.89 5.63 45.90
N SER A 385 -7.73 6.29 45.92
CA SER A 385 -7.45 7.52 46.66
C SER A 385 -7.66 8.76 45.80
#